data_AF-A0A7S2IIM8-F1
#
_entry.id   AF-A0A7S2IIM8-F1
#
_cell.length_a   1.000
_cell.length_b   1.000
_cell.length_c   1.000
_cell.angle_alpha   90.00
_cell.angle_beta   90.00
_cell.angle_gamma   90.00
#
_symmetry.space_group_name_H-M   'P 1'
#
loop_
_entity.id
_entity.type
_entity.pdbx_description
1 polymer ?
#
loop_
_entity_poly.entity_id
_entity_poly.type
_entity_poly.pdbx_seq_one_letter_code
_entity_poly.pdbx_strand_id
1 'polypeptide(L)'
;RRVTIPPAVNQVEAHPGWRNDELIEFCRQRGIHVTAHSPLGGASTSSAASASSDSASAPSKSTSASTSASAPGRRSLISSAEVEACALALSVSPAQAMLRW
;
A
#
# COMPACT_ATOMS: atom_id res chain seq x y z
N ARG A 1 -1.76 17.72 30.46
CA ARG A 1 -2.20 18.75 29.48
C ARG A 1 -3.48 18.25 28.80
N ARG A 2 -4.54 19.06 28.73
CA ARG A 2 -5.78 18.73 28.01
C ARG A 2 -5.86 19.58 26.75
N VAL A 3 -6.28 19.00 25.63
CA VAL A 3 -6.48 19.69 24.36
C VAL A 3 -7.99 19.73 24.09
N THR A 4 -8.49 20.88 23.63
CA THR A 4 -9.92 21.13 23.38
C THR A 4 -10.26 21.25 21.89
N ILE A 5 -9.26 21.49 21.05
CA ILE A 5 -9.43 21.60 19.59
C ILE A 5 -9.26 20.19 19.00
N PRO A 6 -10.28 19.63 18.31
CA PRO A 6 -10.15 18.35 17.65
C PRO A 6 -9.18 18.47 16.45
N PRO A 7 -8.44 17.40 16.12
CA PRO A 7 -7.60 17.40 14.94
C PRO A 7 -8.47 17.50 13.68
N ALA A 8 -8.01 18.26 12.69
CA ALA A 8 -8.69 18.33 11.39
C ALA A 8 -8.50 17.04 10.58
N VAL A 9 -7.33 16.41 10.71
CA VAL A 9 -6.93 15.23 9.93
C VAL A 9 -6.34 14.16 10.86
N ASN A 10 -6.64 12.90 10.57
CA ASN A 10 -5.96 11.73 11.11
C ASN A 10 -5.32 10.94 9.95
N GLN A 11 -3.99 10.97 9.85
CA GLN A 11 -3.25 10.25 8.81
C GLN A 11 -2.88 8.85 9.32
N VAL A 12 -3.37 7.79 8.66
CA VAL A 12 -3.27 6.40 9.15
C VAL A 12 -3.13 5.39 8.02
N GLU A 13 -2.65 4.18 8.30
CA GLU A 13 -2.60 3.10 7.32
C GLU A 13 -4.03 2.71 6.96
N ALA A 14 -4.36 2.82 5.68
CA ALA A 14 -5.64 2.41 5.14
C ALA A 14 -5.45 2.01 3.66
N HIS A 15 -5.84 0.78 3.32
CA HIS A 15 -5.81 0.24 1.96
C HIS A 15 -6.63 -1.06 1.90
N PRO A 16 -6.90 -1.67 0.73
CA PRO A 16 -7.71 -2.89 0.64
C PRO A 16 -7.25 -4.07 1.53
N GLY A 17 -5.95 -4.24 1.76
CA GLY A 17 -5.41 -5.23 2.71
C GLY A 17 -5.47 -4.85 4.21
N TRP A 18 -5.85 -3.61 4.53
CA TRP A 18 -5.97 -3.07 5.89
C TRP A 18 -6.96 -1.90 5.87
N ARG A 19 -8.24 -2.25 5.79
CA ARG A 19 -9.32 -1.29 5.53
C ARG A 19 -9.54 -0.30 6.68
N ASN A 20 -9.29 -0.74 7.91
CA ASN A 20 -9.42 0.08 9.11
C ASN A 20 -10.81 0.74 9.26
N ASP A 21 -11.87 0.01 8.85
CA ASP A 21 -13.23 0.56 8.70
C ASP A 21 -13.78 1.16 10.01
N GLU A 22 -13.47 0.57 11.18
CA GLU A 22 -13.90 1.08 12.49
C GLU A 22 -13.29 2.45 12.82
N LEU A 23 -12.00 2.64 12.53
CA LEU A 23 -11.32 3.92 12.78
C LEU A 23 -11.81 5.01 11.81
N ILE A 24 -12.01 4.64 10.54
CA ILE A 24 -12.55 5.55 9.54
C ILE A 24 -13.95 6.02 9.97
N GLU A 25 -14.79 5.10 10.42
CA GLU A 25 -16.12 5.40 10.93
C GLU A 25 -16.09 6.28 12.17
N PHE A 26 -15.19 6.00 13.13
CA PHE A 26 -14.96 6.85 14.30
C PHE A 26 -14.56 8.28 13.92
N CYS A 27 -13.61 8.43 13.00
CA CYS A 27 -13.17 9.75 12.51
C CYS A 27 -14.31 10.48 11.79
N ARG A 28 -15.07 9.78 10.95
CA ARG A 28 -16.23 10.31 10.22
C ARG A 28 -17.30 10.86 11.16
N GLN A 29 -17.66 10.11 12.21
CA GLN A 29 -18.64 10.55 13.21
C GLN A 29 -18.21 11.80 13.99
N ARG A 30 -16.90 12.09 14.01
CA ARG A 30 -16.31 13.24 14.73
C ARG A 30 -15.92 14.40 13.83
N GLY A 31 -16.18 14.31 12.52
CA GLY A 31 -15.77 15.33 11.55
C GLY A 31 -14.26 15.42 11.37
N ILE A 32 -13.53 14.34 11.64
CA ILE A 32 -12.07 14.25 11.44
C ILE A 32 -11.83 13.63 10.06
N HIS A 33 -11.11 14.33 9.18
CA HIS A 33 -10.76 13.79 7.87
C HIS A 33 -9.70 12.69 8.00
N VAL A 34 -9.85 11.60 7.27
CA VAL A 34 -8.82 10.54 7.22
C VAL A 34 -8.00 10.70 5.96
N THR A 35 -6.67 10.66 6.09
CA THR A 35 -5.75 10.59 4.96
C THR A 35 -5.00 9.26 5.03
N ALA A 36 -5.18 8.41 4.02
CA ALA A 36 -4.47 7.13 3.95
C ALA A 36 -2.96 7.36 3.77
N HIS A 37 -2.15 6.76 4.64
CA HIS A 37 -0.72 6.59 4.41
C HIS A 37 -0.45 5.21 3.81
N SER A 38 0.66 5.09 3.08
CA SER A 38 1.08 3.83 2.45
C SER A 38 -0.03 3.14 1.64
N PRO A 39 -0.74 3.83 0.74
CA PRO A 39 -1.92 3.26 0.05
C PRO A 39 -1.57 2.02 -0.78
N LEU A 40 -0.30 1.84 -1.15
CA LEU A 40 0.21 0.68 -1.90
C LEU A 40 0.64 -0.51 -1.04
N GLY A 41 0.43 -0.41 0.28
CA GLY A 41 1.06 -1.27 1.28
C GLY A 41 2.51 -0.84 1.53
N GLY A 42 2.99 -1.02 2.76
CA GLY A 42 4.38 -0.70 3.11
C GLY A 42 5.38 -1.54 2.30
N ALA A 43 6.33 -0.88 1.65
CA ALA A 43 7.48 -1.55 1.07
C ALA A 43 8.33 -2.14 2.20
N SER A 44 8.70 -3.42 2.13
CA SER A 44 9.83 -3.88 2.93
C SER A 44 11.05 -3.10 2.44
N THR A 45 11.58 -2.20 3.25
CA THR A 45 12.97 -1.78 3.11
C THR A 45 13.82 -2.98 3.49
N SER A 46 13.92 -3.97 2.59
CA SER A 46 15.05 -4.88 2.61
C SER A 46 16.26 -4.04 2.24
N SER A 47 16.81 -3.33 3.22
CA SER A 47 18.17 -2.86 3.16
C SER A 47 19.04 -4.13 3.16
N ALA A 48 19.29 -4.66 1.96
CA ALA A 48 20.63 -5.16 1.73
C ALA A 48 21.54 -3.94 1.92
N ALA A 49 22.12 -3.83 3.10
CA ALA A 49 23.29 -2.99 3.30
C ALA A 49 24.39 -3.60 2.42
N SER A 50 24.47 -3.20 1.16
CA SER A 50 25.65 -3.40 0.34
C SER A 50 26.24 -2.04 0.08
N ALA A 51 27.17 -1.67 0.96
CA ALA A 51 28.19 -0.69 0.65
C ALA A 51 28.91 -1.11 -0.64
N SER A 52 28.92 -0.22 -1.63
CA SER A 52 30.09 0.26 -2.38
C SER A 52 29.69 0.65 -3.80
N SER A 53 30.02 1.87 -4.18
CA SER A 53 30.09 2.34 -5.56
C SER A 53 30.91 1.37 -6.44
N ASP A 54 30.40 0.98 -7.61
CA ASP A 54 31.08 1.20 -8.90
C ASP A 54 30.34 0.61 -10.12
N SER A 55 30.29 1.44 -11.16
CA SER A 55 30.32 1.23 -12.62
C SER A 55 29.67 0.00 -13.32
N ALA A 56 28.70 0.33 -14.20
CA ALA A 56 28.40 -0.22 -15.54
C ALA A 56 28.44 -1.74 -15.84
N SER A 57 27.32 -2.27 -16.36
CA SER A 57 27.21 -2.99 -17.67
C SER A 57 25.85 -3.72 -17.79
N ALA A 58 25.10 -3.48 -18.88
CA ALA A 58 24.10 -4.42 -19.42
C ALA A 58 24.80 -5.36 -20.44
N PRO A 59 24.18 -6.38 -21.11
CA PRO A 59 22.78 -6.84 -21.12
C PRO A 59 22.59 -8.40 -21.14
N SER A 60 21.34 -8.91 -21.09
CA SER A 60 20.76 -9.96 -21.99
C SER A 60 19.58 -10.77 -21.43
N LYS A 61 18.53 -10.85 -22.27
CA LYS A 61 17.40 -11.82 -22.40
C LYS A 61 17.43 -13.15 -21.61
N SER A 62 16.29 -13.52 -21.01
CA SER A 62 15.61 -14.82 -21.26
C SER A 62 14.19 -14.88 -20.68
N THR A 63 13.29 -15.42 -21.50
CA THR A 63 11.94 -15.92 -21.21
C THR A 63 11.97 -17.10 -20.23
N SER A 64 11.05 -17.14 -19.25
CA SER A 64 10.24 -18.33 -18.88
C SER A 64 9.37 -18.01 -17.67
N ALA A 65 8.09 -18.36 -17.76
CA ALA A 65 7.17 -18.40 -16.63
C ALA A 65 7.72 -19.35 -15.55
N SER A 66 7.85 -18.86 -14.33
CA SER A 66 8.21 -19.66 -13.17
C SER A 66 7.30 -19.31 -11.99
N THR A 67 6.43 -20.27 -11.66
CA THR A 67 5.78 -20.37 -10.36
C THR A 67 6.88 -20.56 -9.31
N SER A 68 7.35 -19.48 -8.68
CA SER A 68 8.29 -19.56 -7.56
C SER A 68 7.60 -19.08 -6.28
N ALA A 69 7.32 -20.03 -5.39
CA ALA A 69 7.12 -19.78 -3.98
C ALA A 69 8.40 -19.13 -3.43
N SER A 70 8.37 -17.80 -3.26
CA SER A 70 9.39 -17.06 -2.53
C SER A 70 8.84 -16.72 -1.14
N ALA A 71 9.66 -16.91 -0.10
CA ALA A 71 9.36 -16.50 1.27
C ALA A 71 8.81 -15.06 1.33
N PRO A 72 7.91 -14.73 2.28
CA PRO A 72 6.97 -13.62 2.14
C PRO A 72 7.63 -12.27 2.41
N GLY A 73 8.42 -11.79 1.45
CA GLY A 73 8.65 -10.36 1.28
C GLY A 73 7.33 -9.74 0.86
N ARG A 74 6.82 -8.77 1.65
CA ARG A 74 5.55 -8.06 1.38
C ARG A 74 5.56 -7.54 -0.06
N ARG A 75 4.82 -8.20 -0.95
CA ARG A 75 4.60 -7.75 -2.33
C ARG A 75 3.68 -6.54 -2.29
N SER A 76 3.89 -5.60 -3.20
CA SER A 76 2.99 -4.45 -3.37
C SER A 76 1.54 -4.92 -3.55
N LEU A 77 0.59 -4.18 -2.98
CA LEU A 77 -0.83 -4.58 -3.00
C LEU A 77 -1.47 -4.44 -4.38
N ILE A 78 -0.83 -3.80 -5.35
CA ILE A 78 -1.42 -3.56 -6.68
C ILE A 78 -1.87 -4.83 -7.41
N SER A 79 -1.26 -5.97 -7.10
CA SER A 79 -1.60 -7.29 -7.66
C SER A 79 -2.17 -8.24 -6.60
N SER A 80 -2.71 -7.70 -5.50
CA SER A 80 -3.35 -8.53 -4.47
C SER A 80 -4.79 -8.87 -4.85
N ALA A 81 -5.25 -10.04 -4.44
CA ALA A 81 -6.62 -10.50 -4.70
C ALA A 81 -7.66 -9.54 -4.10
N GLU A 82 -7.35 -8.89 -2.97
CA GLU A 82 -8.24 -7.89 -2.38
C GLU A 82 -8.38 -6.64 -3.26
N VAL A 83 -7.27 -6.16 -3.85
CA VAL A 83 -7.30 -5.02 -4.77
C VAL A 83 -8.03 -5.38 -6.06
N GLU A 84 -7.79 -6.58 -6.61
CA GLU A 84 -8.51 -7.07 -7.78
C GLU A 84 -10.02 -7.17 -7.55
N ALA A 85 -10.44 -7.72 -6.41
CA ALA A 85 -11.85 -7.81 -6.04
C ALA A 85 -12.49 -6.41 -5.90
N CYS A 86 -11.79 -5.46 -5.28
CA CYS A 86 -12.26 -4.08 -5.18
C CYS A 86 -12.37 -3.40 -6.56
N ALA A 87 -11.38 -3.62 -7.43
CA ALA A 87 -11.35 -3.07 -8.78
C ALA A 87 -12.52 -3.59 -9.62
N LEU A 88 -12.80 -4.90 -9.56
CA LEU A 88 -13.95 -5.53 -10.21
C LEU A 88 -15.28 -4.98 -9.68
N ALA A 89 -15.44 -4.91 -8.36
CA ALA A 89 -16.66 -4.38 -7.74
C ALA A 89 -16.95 -2.93 -8.15
N LEU A 90 -15.90 -2.14 -8.42
CA LEU A 90 -15.99 -0.74 -8.82
C LEU A 90 -15.93 -0.53 -10.34
N SER A 91 -15.73 -1.58 -11.13
CA SER A 91 -15.50 -1.48 -12.60
C SER A 91 -14.37 -0.51 -12.98
N VAL A 92 -13.27 -0.53 -12.23
CA VAL A 92 -12.06 0.29 -12.47
C VAL A 92 -10.81 -0.59 -12.50
N SER A 93 -9.66 -0.04 -12.89
CA SER A 93 -8.39 -0.77 -12.79
C SER A 93 -7.93 -0.92 -11.32
N PRO A 94 -7.11 -1.93 -10.98
CA PRO A 94 -6.48 -2.04 -9.67
C PRO A 94 -5.82 -0.74 -9.19
N ALA A 95 -5.04 -0.08 -10.05
CA ALA A 95 -4.42 1.21 -9.72
C ALA A 95 -5.45 2.30 -9.40
N GLN A 96 -6.55 2.38 -10.16
CA GLN A 96 -7.64 3.33 -9.89
C GLN A 96 -8.40 3.00 -8.60
N ALA A 97 -8.58 1.73 -8.28
CA ALA A 97 -9.17 1.32 -7.00
C ALA A 97 -8.29 1.76 -5.82
N MET A 98 -6.98 1.71 -5.96
CA MET A 98 -6.03 2.13 -4.94
C MET A 98 -5.93 3.66 -4.78
N LEU A 99 -6.14 4.44 -5.85
CA LEU A 99 -6.18 5.90 -5.77
C LEU A 99 -7.45 6.46 -5.12
N ARG A 100 -8.46 5.62 -4.87
CA ARG A 100 -9.71 6.00 -4.21
C ARG A 100 -9.68 5.82 -2.68
N TRP A 101 -8.63 5.19 -2.16
CA TRP A 101 -8.35 5.01 -0.73
C TRP A 101 -7.45 6.14 -0.24
#